data_AF-A0A949N088-F1
#
_entry.id   AF-A0A949N088-F1
#
_cell.length_a   1.000
_cell.length_b   1.000
_cell.length_c   1.000
_cell.angle_alpha   90.00
_cell.angle_beta   90.00
_cell.angle_gamma   90.00
#
_symmetry.space_group_name_H-M   'P 1'
#
loop_
_entity.id
_entity.type
_entity.pdbx_description
1 polymer ?
#
loop_
_entity_poly.entity_id
_entity_poly.type
_entity_poly.pdbx_seq_one_letter_code
_entity_poly.pdbx_strand_id
1 'polypeptide(L)'
;MEEITQPEKKIGRKAILGFVVYTLGVPLLLFIAAGTFDWMMAWVYVILLIGFMVVSRIMVIRRNPELARERARFIKAENACGLDRIIVFVSVIMGPFLIFIVAGIDRRFSWSPQIPFIVQLLALVILLAGFLITTWAMTANPFFSAVVRIQKERAHTVIKEGPYRFIRHPGYAASLMTVGVTPLILGSLWVFIPVIFMTILGVIRTSLEDKTLREELEGYEDYVREVPYRLIPGVW
;
A
#
# COMPACT_ATOMS: atom_id res chain seq x y z
N MET A 1 17.95 20.07 -32.48
CA MET A 1 17.56 19.38 -31.24
C MET A 1 16.28 18.64 -31.55
N GLU A 2 16.38 17.35 -31.91
CA GLU A 2 15.21 16.50 -32.06
C GLU A 2 14.70 16.13 -30.66
N GLU A 3 13.48 16.56 -30.38
CA GLU A 3 12.71 16.18 -29.21
C GLU A 3 12.35 14.70 -29.37
N ILE A 4 13.12 13.80 -28.75
CA ILE A 4 12.82 12.37 -28.71
C ILE A 4 11.65 12.19 -27.73
N THR A 5 10.43 12.50 -28.18
CA THR A 5 9.21 12.00 -27.55
C THR A 5 9.22 10.48 -27.63
N GLN A 6 9.60 9.82 -26.54
CA GLN A 6 9.46 8.37 -26.43
C GLN A 6 7.99 8.00 -26.69
N PRO A 7 7.71 7.01 -27.56
CA PRO A 7 6.34 6.65 -27.91
C PRO A 7 5.57 6.23 -26.66
N GLU A 8 4.39 6.82 -26.45
CA GLU A 8 3.45 6.49 -25.38
C GLU A 8 3.05 5.01 -25.44
N LYS A 9 3.81 4.14 -24.78
CA LYS A 9 3.46 2.71 -24.65
C LYS A 9 2.24 2.58 -23.74
N LYS A 10 1.06 2.47 -24.36
CA LYS A 10 -0.23 2.18 -23.70
C LYS A 10 -0.10 0.97 -22.77
N ILE A 11 -0.77 1.03 -21.61
CA ILE A 11 -0.84 -0.10 -20.67
C ILE A 11 -1.41 -1.32 -21.41
N GLY A 12 -0.66 -2.43 -21.46
CA GLY A 12 -1.08 -3.62 -22.18
C GLY A 12 -2.32 -4.28 -21.57
N ARG A 13 -3.26 -4.74 -22.40
CA ARG A 13 -4.50 -5.42 -21.97
C ARG A 13 -4.25 -6.57 -20.97
N LYS A 14 -3.13 -7.30 -21.11
CA LYS A 14 -2.72 -8.38 -20.19
C LYS A 14 -2.45 -7.87 -18.76
N ALA A 15 -1.85 -6.69 -18.60
CA ALA A 15 -1.56 -6.12 -17.28
C ALA A 15 -2.85 -5.66 -16.57
N ILE A 16 -3.80 -5.09 -17.34
CA ILE A 16 -5.13 -4.73 -16.83
C ILE A 16 -5.88 -5.98 -16.38
N LEU A 17 -5.90 -7.02 -17.23
CA LEU A 17 -6.54 -8.29 -16.90
C LEU A 17 -5.93 -8.93 -15.66
N GLY A 18 -4.59 -9.00 -15.57
CA GLY A 18 -3.91 -9.55 -14.39
C GLY A 18 -4.23 -8.78 -13.11
N PHE A 19 -4.31 -7.45 -13.18
CA PHE A 19 -4.72 -6.62 -12.04
C PHE A 19 -6.16 -6.89 -11.61
N VAL A 20 -7.10 -7.00 -12.57
CA VAL A 20 -8.51 -7.31 -12.28
C VAL A 20 -8.65 -8.70 -11.67
N VAL A 21 -7.97 -9.70 -12.25
CA VAL A 21 -7.95 -11.07 -11.72
C VAL A 21 -7.38 -11.11 -10.30
N TYR A 22 -6.30 -10.39 -10.04
CA TYR A 22 -5.73 -10.29 -8.69
C TYR A 22 -6.72 -9.63 -7.71
N THR A 23 -7.29 -8.48 -8.10
CA THR A 23 -8.18 -7.68 -7.24
C THR A 23 -9.45 -8.42 -6.87
N LEU A 24 -10.00 -9.24 -7.77
CA LEU A 24 -11.21 -10.02 -7.52
C LEU A 24 -10.90 -11.43 -6.97
N GLY A 25 -9.82 -12.04 -7.43
CA GLY A 25 -9.44 -13.41 -7.07
C GLY A 25 -8.89 -13.53 -5.66
N VAL A 26 -8.12 -12.55 -5.18
CA VAL A 26 -7.55 -12.58 -3.83
C VAL A 26 -8.66 -12.55 -2.76
N PRO A 27 -9.64 -11.62 -2.79
CA PRO A 27 -10.79 -11.68 -1.88
C PRO A 27 -11.60 -12.97 -1.97
N LEU A 28 -11.69 -13.61 -3.13
CA LEU A 28 -12.41 -14.88 -3.26
C LEU A 28 -11.75 -15.98 -2.41
N LEU A 29 -10.42 -15.95 -2.27
CA LEU A 29 -9.71 -16.90 -1.39
C LEU A 29 -10.08 -16.75 0.09
N LEU A 30 -10.44 -15.55 0.55
CA LEU A 30 -10.94 -15.32 1.91
C LEU A 30 -12.18 -16.18 2.18
N PHE A 31 -13.16 -16.15 1.27
CA PHE A 31 -14.41 -16.89 1.40
C PHE A 31 -14.24 -18.39 1.15
N ILE A 32 -13.38 -18.77 0.18
CA ILE A 32 -13.04 -20.19 -0.07
C ILE A 32 -12.37 -20.79 1.17
N ALA A 33 -11.40 -20.10 1.77
CA ALA A 33 -10.74 -20.55 2.99
C ALA A 33 -11.72 -20.62 4.18
N ALA A 34 -12.64 -19.64 4.29
CA ALA A 34 -13.71 -19.65 5.28
C ALA A 34 -14.73 -20.79 5.10
N GLY A 35 -14.90 -21.29 3.88
CA GLY A 35 -15.94 -22.28 3.56
C GLY A 35 -17.35 -21.72 3.63
N THR A 36 -17.51 -20.39 3.69
CA THR A 36 -18.81 -19.71 3.75
C THR A 36 -18.72 -18.32 3.12
N PHE A 37 -19.83 -17.89 2.52
CA PHE A 37 -20.03 -16.50 2.08
C PHE A 37 -20.83 -15.67 3.09
N ASP A 38 -21.37 -16.31 4.13
CA ASP A 38 -22.14 -15.64 5.18
C ASP A 38 -21.21 -15.01 6.23
N TRP A 39 -20.56 -13.94 5.80
CA TRP A 39 -19.62 -13.17 6.61
C TRP A 39 -19.70 -11.69 6.23
N MET A 40 -20.67 -11.00 6.83
CA MET A 40 -20.97 -9.60 6.54
C MET A 40 -19.74 -8.69 6.61
N MET A 41 -18.92 -8.80 7.66
CA MET A 41 -17.74 -7.94 7.82
C MET A 41 -16.64 -8.19 6.80
N ALA A 42 -16.47 -9.43 6.32
CA ALA A 42 -15.58 -9.71 5.20
C ALA A 42 -16.07 -9.04 3.92
N TRP A 43 -17.38 -9.08 3.64
CA TRP A 43 -17.94 -8.35 2.50
C TRP A 43 -17.75 -6.84 2.61
N VAL A 44 -18.04 -6.25 3.77
CA VAL A 44 -17.80 -4.82 4.01
C VAL A 44 -16.34 -4.47 3.75
N TYR A 45 -15.41 -5.24 4.32
CA TYR A 45 -13.98 -5.03 4.13
C TYR A 45 -13.56 -5.13 2.66
N VAL A 46 -14.02 -6.16 1.94
CA VAL A 46 -13.70 -6.37 0.51
C VAL A 46 -14.27 -5.27 -0.36
N ILE A 47 -15.52 -4.85 -0.14
CA ILE A 47 -16.17 -3.76 -0.88
C ILE A 47 -15.41 -2.45 -0.67
N LEU A 48 -15.04 -2.14 0.58
CA LEU A 48 -14.27 -0.94 0.89
C LEU A 48 -12.87 -0.98 0.26
N LEU A 49 -12.20 -2.13 0.29
CA LEU A 49 -10.88 -2.30 -0.31
C LEU A 49 -10.91 -2.13 -1.83
N ILE A 50 -11.86 -2.78 -2.52
CA ILE A 50 -12.04 -2.64 -3.97
C ILE A 50 -12.46 -1.22 -4.33
N GLY A 51 -13.43 -0.66 -3.60
CA GLY A 51 -13.91 0.71 -3.78
C GLY A 51 -12.78 1.72 -3.65
N PHE A 52 -11.95 1.59 -2.61
CA PHE A 52 -10.76 2.42 -2.44
C PHE A 52 -9.77 2.27 -3.59
N MET A 53 -9.45 1.04 -4.02
CA MET A 53 -8.55 0.83 -5.16
C MET A 53 -9.05 1.50 -6.45
N VAL A 54 -10.35 1.42 -6.72
CA VAL A 54 -10.98 2.06 -7.88
C VAL A 54 -10.95 3.58 -7.75
N VAL A 55 -11.44 4.13 -6.64
CA VAL A 55 -11.50 5.59 -6.39
C VAL A 55 -10.11 6.20 -6.40
N SER A 56 -9.16 5.61 -5.67
CA SER A 56 -7.78 6.07 -5.61
C SER A 56 -7.13 6.07 -7.01
N ARG A 57 -7.33 5.02 -7.81
CA ARG A 57 -6.80 4.97 -9.18
C ARG A 57 -7.43 6.02 -10.09
N ILE A 58 -8.74 6.23 -10.01
CA ILE A 58 -9.43 7.30 -10.77
C ILE A 58 -8.89 8.67 -10.38
N MET A 59 -8.74 8.94 -9.07
CA MET A 59 -8.21 10.21 -8.57
C MET A 59 -6.77 10.45 -9.04
N VAL A 60 -5.90 9.44 -8.95
CA VAL A 60 -4.51 9.56 -9.40
C VAL A 60 -4.45 9.78 -10.91
N ILE A 61 -5.23 9.07 -11.73
CA ILE A 61 -5.26 9.28 -13.18
C ILE A 61 -5.72 10.71 -13.53
N ARG A 62 -6.72 11.23 -12.82
CA ARG A 62 -7.24 12.58 -13.06
C ARG A 62 -6.32 13.70 -12.60
N ARG A 63 -5.61 13.51 -11.47
CA ARG A 63 -4.74 14.53 -10.87
C ARG A 63 -3.31 14.47 -11.42
N ASN A 64 -2.79 13.26 -11.65
CA ASN A 64 -1.41 13.02 -12.06
C ASN A 64 -1.31 11.79 -12.99
N PRO A 65 -1.60 11.96 -14.29
CA PRO A 65 -1.59 10.85 -15.24
C PRO A 65 -0.20 10.22 -15.39
N GLU A 66 0.88 10.98 -15.18
CA GLU A 66 2.25 10.45 -15.21
C GLU A 66 2.53 9.51 -14.05
N LEU A 67 2.12 9.87 -12.83
CA LEU A 67 2.22 9.00 -11.66
C LEU A 67 1.43 7.70 -11.88
N ALA A 68 0.25 7.77 -12.52
CA ALA A 68 -0.51 6.58 -12.86
C ALA A 68 0.26 5.66 -13.82
N ARG A 69 0.93 6.23 -14.83
CA ARG A 69 1.78 5.46 -15.78
C ARG A 69 2.98 4.84 -15.06
N GLU A 70 3.63 5.59 -14.17
CA GLU A 70 4.75 5.10 -13.37
C GLU A 70 4.33 3.88 -12.52
N ARG A 71 3.21 3.98 -11.81
CA ARG A 71 2.69 2.86 -11.00
C ARG A 71 2.18 1.70 -11.85
N ALA A 72 1.79 1.92 -13.11
CA ALA A 72 1.45 0.84 -14.03
C ALA A 72 2.70 0.08 -14.56
N ARG A 73 3.87 0.74 -14.59
CA ARG A 73 5.15 0.11 -14.94
C ARG A 73 5.72 -0.78 -13.82
N PHE A 74 5.07 -0.84 -12.67
CA PHE A 74 5.44 -1.68 -11.51
C PHE A 74 5.84 -3.12 -11.86
N ILE A 75 5.21 -3.74 -12.86
CA ILE A 75 5.52 -5.13 -13.28
C ILE A 75 6.90 -5.23 -13.96
N LYS A 76 7.46 -4.11 -14.45
CA LYS A 76 8.71 -4.03 -15.22
C LYS A 76 9.80 -3.22 -14.52
N ALA A 77 9.81 -3.14 -13.18
CA ALA A 77 10.92 -2.49 -12.48
C ALA A 77 12.23 -3.29 -12.67
N GLU A 78 12.91 -3.05 -13.78
CA GLU A 78 14.18 -3.67 -14.17
C GLU A 78 15.35 -3.21 -13.27
N ASN A 79 15.17 -2.12 -12.51
CA ASN A 79 16.23 -1.47 -11.71
C ASN A 79 15.99 -1.47 -10.19
N ALA A 80 15.00 -2.20 -9.66
CA ALA A 80 14.82 -2.30 -8.21
C ALA A 80 15.93 -3.18 -7.60
N CYS A 81 16.60 -2.69 -6.55
CA CYS A 81 17.58 -3.47 -5.78
C CYS A 81 16.95 -4.82 -5.37
N GLY A 82 17.72 -5.92 -5.43
CA GLY A 82 17.20 -7.28 -5.26
C GLY A 82 16.38 -7.47 -3.98
N LEU A 83 16.78 -6.82 -2.88
CA LEU A 83 16.06 -6.88 -1.61
C LEU A 83 14.70 -6.12 -1.65
N ASP A 84 14.64 -4.91 -2.22
CA ASP A 84 13.38 -4.16 -2.35
C ASP A 84 12.37 -4.95 -3.20
N ARG A 85 12.84 -5.58 -4.28
CA ARG A 85 11.99 -6.42 -5.13
C ARG A 85 11.40 -7.61 -4.38
N ILE A 86 12.20 -8.27 -3.53
CA ILE A 86 11.72 -9.37 -2.68
C ILE A 86 10.71 -8.86 -1.66
N ILE A 87 11.03 -7.76 -0.96
CA ILE A 87 10.12 -7.19 0.05
C ILE A 87 8.79 -6.79 -0.59
N VAL A 88 8.81 -6.14 -1.76
CA VAL A 88 7.62 -5.77 -2.52
C VAL A 88 6.83 -7.01 -2.93
N PHE A 89 7.49 -8.03 -3.47
CA PHE A 89 6.83 -9.28 -3.87
C PHE A 89 6.14 -9.95 -2.67
N VAL A 90 6.86 -10.11 -1.56
CA VAL A 90 6.32 -10.72 -0.34
C VAL A 90 5.20 -9.86 0.24
N SER A 91 5.38 -8.54 0.33
CA SER A 91 4.43 -7.67 1.03
C SER A 91 3.17 -7.37 0.21
N VAL A 92 3.35 -7.02 -1.06
CA VAL A 92 2.25 -6.56 -1.93
C VAL A 92 1.57 -7.73 -2.62
N ILE A 93 2.32 -8.73 -3.07
CA ILE A 93 1.74 -9.86 -3.80
C ILE A 93 1.32 -10.93 -2.81
N MET A 94 2.24 -11.49 -2.01
CA MET A 94 1.96 -12.63 -1.12
C MET A 94 1.22 -12.26 0.17
N GLY A 95 1.44 -11.07 0.71
CA GLY A 95 0.85 -10.64 1.98
C GLY A 95 -0.67 -10.74 2.04
N PRO A 96 -1.41 -10.20 1.05
CA PRO A 96 -2.85 -10.35 1.00
C PRO A 96 -3.34 -11.81 0.97
N PHE A 97 -2.62 -12.72 0.28
CA PHE A 97 -2.95 -14.14 0.30
C PHE A 97 -2.80 -14.72 1.70
N LEU A 98 -1.66 -14.47 2.36
CA LEU A 98 -1.41 -14.97 3.71
C LEU A 98 -2.47 -14.46 4.70
N ILE A 99 -2.76 -13.15 4.67
CA ILE A 99 -3.75 -12.53 5.54
C ILE A 99 -5.14 -13.14 5.30
N PHE A 100 -5.59 -13.27 4.04
CA PHE A 100 -6.93 -13.77 3.74
C PHE A 100 -7.10 -15.27 3.94
N ILE A 101 -6.07 -16.07 3.64
CA ILE A 101 -6.10 -17.51 3.91
C ILE A 101 -6.16 -17.76 5.42
N VAL A 102 -5.30 -17.09 6.21
CA VAL A 102 -5.31 -17.21 7.67
C VAL A 102 -6.65 -16.77 8.25
N ALA A 103 -7.17 -15.61 7.83
CA ALA A 103 -8.47 -15.11 8.28
C ALA A 103 -9.61 -16.07 7.95
N GLY A 104 -9.62 -16.63 6.73
CA GLY A 104 -10.64 -17.58 6.31
C GLY A 104 -10.57 -18.89 7.10
N ILE A 105 -9.38 -19.47 7.24
CA ILE A 105 -9.19 -20.71 8.02
C ILE A 105 -9.61 -20.49 9.49
N ASP A 106 -9.20 -19.37 10.10
CA ASP A 106 -9.62 -19.04 11.46
C ASP A 106 -11.14 -18.89 11.56
N ARG A 107 -11.80 -18.22 10.60
CA ARG A 107 -13.27 -18.15 10.54
C ARG A 107 -13.92 -19.53 10.43
N ARG A 108 -13.34 -20.43 9.63
CA ARG A 108 -13.87 -21.78 9.39
C ARG A 108 -13.82 -22.64 10.64
N PHE A 109 -12.73 -22.57 11.38
CA PHE A 109 -12.51 -23.39 12.58
C PHE A 109 -12.80 -22.66 13.89
N SER A 110 -13.15 -21.38 13.83
CA SER A 110 -13.48 -20.52 14.98
C SER A 110 -12.39 -20.53 16.04
N TRP A 111 -11.11 -20.38 15.65
CA TRP A 111 -10.02 -20.39 16.62
C TRP A 111 -9.95 -19.11 17.44
N SER A 112 -10.35 -17.98 16.85
CA SER A 112 -10.42 -16.69 17.54
C SER A 112 -11.72 -16.52 18.35
N PRO A 113 -11.65 -15.84 19.50
CA PRO A 113 -12.85 -15.40 20.20
C PRO A 113 -13.62 -14.38 19.36
N GLN A 114 -14.91 -14.22 19.65
CA GLN A 114 -15.73 -13.20 19.00
C GLN A 114 -15.23 -11.80 19.37
N ILE A 115 -14.85 -11.03 18.35
CA ILE A 115 -14.51 -9.61 18.51
C ILE A 115 -15.81 -8.79 18.59
N PRO A 116 -15.97 -7.90 19.59
CA PRO A 116 -17.16 -7.06 19.69
C PRO A 116 -17.39 -6.22 18.44
N PHE A 117 -18.64 -6.11 18.01
CA PHE A 117 -19.01 -5.37 16.80
C PHE A 117 -18.55 -3.91 16.85
N ILE A 118 -18.57 -3.26 18.02
CA ILE A 118 -18.07 -1.88 18.17
C ILE A 118 -16.57 -1.76 17.85
N VAL A 119 -15.76 -2.77 18.20
CA VAL A 119 -14.32 -2.78 17.87
C VAL A 119 -14.12 -2.91 16.37
N GLN A 120 -14.93 -3.73 15.70
CA GLN A 120 -14.93 -3.84 14.23
C GLN A 120 -15.30 -2.50 13.57
N LEU A 121 -16.29 -1.78 14.08
CA LEU A 121 -16.66 -0.46 13.57
C LEU A 121 -15.54 0.57 13.74
N LEU A 122 -14.89 0.62 14.91
CA LEU A 122 -13.75 1.50 15.15
C LEU A 122 -12.57 1.16 14.22
N ALA A 123 -12.32 -0.14 14.00
CA ALA A 123 -11.32 -0.61 13.06
C ALA A 123 -11.63 -0.20 11.60
N LEU A 124 -12.92 -0.19 11.20
CA LEU A 124 -13.33 0.36 9.90
C LEU A 124 -13.08 1.87 9.79
N VAL A 125 -13.31 2.65 10.85
CA VAL A 125 -12.99 4.09 10.86
C VAL A 125 -11.49 4.31 10.63
N ILE A 126 -10.65 3.53 11.30
CA ILE A 126 -9.20 3.57 11.11
C ILE A 126 -8.81 3.14 9.68
N LEU A 127 -9.43 2.11 9.13
CA LEU A 127 -9.22 1.69 7.74
C LEU A 127 -9.51 2.84 6.77
N LEU A 128 -10.66 3.51 6.92
CA LEU A 128 -11.06 4.63 6.08
C LEU A 128 -10.11 5.83 6.23
N ALA A 129 -9.67 6.15 7.44
CA ALA A 129 -8.65 7.17 7.66
C ALA A 129 -7.34 6.83 6.93
N GLY A 130 -6.92 5.56 6.93
CA GLY A 130 -5.73 5.09 6.22
C GLY A 130 -5.86 5.23 4.71
N PHE A 131 -7.03 4.92 4.17
CA PHE A 131 -7.35 5.17 2.76
C PHE A 131 -7.24 6.66 2.40
N LEU A 132 -7.80 7.54 3.23
CA LEU A 132 -7.71 8.99 3.02
C LEU A 132 -6.27 9.50 3.06
N ILE A 133 -5.47 9.09 4.05
CA ILE A 133 -4.05 9.49 4.16
C ILE A 133 -3.26 8.97 2.96
N THR A 134 -3.51 7.73 2.52
CA THR A 134 -2.86 7.15 1.34
C THR A 134 -3.17 7.97 0.09
N THR A 135 -4.45 8.29 -0.16
CA THR A 135 -4.84 9.12 -1.31
C THR A 135 -4.27 10.52 -1.22
N TRP A 136 -4.24 11.12 -0.02
CA TRP A 136 -3.63 12.43 0.20
C TRP A 136 -2.13 12.42 -0.12
N ALA A 137 -1.39 11.41 0.35
CA ALA A 137 0.03 11.24 0.04
C ALA A 137 0.27 11.05 -1.47
N MET A 138 -0.50 10.17 -2.11
CA MET A 138 -0.38 9.92 -3.55
C MET A 138 -0.71 11.15 -4.40
N THR A 139 -1.67 11.96 -3.99
CA THR A 139 -2.07 13.17 -4.74
C THR A 139 -1.12 14.34 -4.49
N ALA A 140 -0.48 14.41 -3.32
CA ALA A 140 0.53 15.42 -3.00
C ALA A 140 1.90 15.12 -3.62
N ASN A 141 2.23 13.85 -3.87
CA ASN A 141 3.55 13.44 -4.36
C ASN A 141 3.53 12.86 -5.79
N PRO A 142 3.97 13.62 -6.81
CA PRO A 142 4.10 13.16 -8.19
C PRO A 142 5.06 11.98 -8.40
N PHE A 143 5.96 11.77 -7.45
CA PHE A 143 7.02 10.78 -7.45
C PHE A 143 6.69 9.54 -6.59
N PHE A 144 5.43 9.36 -6.17
CA PHE A 144 4.96 8.23 -5.35
C PHE A 144 5.04 6.86 -6.08
N SER A 145 6.26 6.37 -6.29
CA SER A 145 6.50 5.09 -6.99
C SER A 145 6.11 3.90 -6.10
N ALA A 146 5.93 2.75 -6.73
CA ALA A 146 5.64 1.50 -6.04
C ALA A 146 6.91 0.71 -5.67
N VAL A 147 8.07 1.13 -6.17
CA VAL A 147 9.41 0.61 -5.89
C VAL A 147 10.33 1.75 -5.46
N VAL A 148 11.36 1.43 -4.69
CA VAL A 148 12.34 2.44 -4.27
C VAL A 148 13.23 2.80 -5.47
N ARG A 149 13.11 4.03 -5.99
CA ARG A 149 14.00 4.55 -7.04
C ARG A 149 14.00 6.08 -7.11
N ILE A 150 15.14 6.64 -7.53
CA ILE A 150 15.22 8.05 -7.92
C ILE A 150 14.77 8.20 -9.38
N GLN A 151 13.78 9.06 -9.62
CA GLN A 151 13.20 9.30 -10.95
C GLN A 151 13.90 10.49 -11.63
N LYS A 152 15.20 10.35 -11.93
CA LYS A 152 16.02 11.42 -12.54
C LYS A 152 15.40 11.92 -13.85
N GLU A 153 14.80 11.02 -14.62
CA GLU A 153 14.11 11.32 -15.86
C GLU A 153 12.84 12.18 -15.71
N ARG A 154 12.34 12.36 -14.49
CA ARG A 154 11.19 13.22 -14.16
C ARG A 154 11.59 14.42 -13.30
N ALA A 155 12.89 14.72 -13.20
CA ALA A 155 13.43 15.74 -12.31
C ALA A 155 12.92 15.56 -10.87
N HIS A 156 13.14 14.38 -10.29
CA HIS A 156 12.72 14.05 -8.93
C HIS A 156 13.21 15.10 -7.92
N THR A 157 12.28 15.74 -7.23
CA THR A 157 12.53 16.71 -6.16
C THR A 157 11.85 16.29 -4.87
N VAL A 158 12.33 16.84 -3.75
CA VAL A 158 11.75 16.60 -2.43
C VAL A 158 10.36 17.23 -2.34
N ILE A 159 9.37 16.42 -1.94
CA ILE A 159 8.01 16.88 -1.68
C ILE A 159 7.83 17.13 -0.19
N LYS A 160 7.51 18.37 0.18
CA LYS A 160 7.25 18.80 1.56
C LYS A 160 5.78 19.11 1.84
N GLU A 161 4.94 19.07 0.82
CA GLU A 161 3.53 19.47 0.89
C GLU A 161 2.59 18.35 1.34
N GLY A 162 1.39 18.74 1.77
CA GLY A 162 0.35 17.78 2.18
C GLY A 162 0.75 17.00 3.44
N PRO A 163 0.66 15.66 3.47
CA PRO A 163 1.00 14.90 4.67
C PRO A 163 2.51 14.84 4.93
N TYR A 164 3.33 15.15 3.91
CA TYR A 164 4.79 15.15 4.01
C TYR A 164 5.33 16.21 4.98
N ARG A 165 4.58 17.28 5.25
CA ARG A 165 4.96 18.28 6.26
C ARG A 165 4.99 17.75 7.70
N PHE A 166 4.40 16.59 7.95
CA PHE A 166 4.30 16.00 9.30
C PHE A 166 5.21 14.79 9.48
N ILE A 167 5.30 13.94 8.47
CA ILE A 167 6.09 12.71 8.47
C ILE A 167 6.64 12.48 7.06
N ARG A 168 7.84 11.89 6.95
CA ARG A 168 8.49 11.69 5.64
C ARG A 168 7.84 10.59 4.79
N HIS A 169 7.20 9.61 5.43
CA HIS A 169 6.69 8.39 4.78
C HIS A 169 5.19 8.15 5.04
N PRO A 170 4.30 9.10 4.71
CA PRO A 170 2.87 9.00 5.04
C PRO A 170 2.15 7.85 4.33
N GLY A 171 2.60 7.46 3.13
CA GLY A 171 2.05 6.29 2.43
C GLY A 171 2.34 4.97 3.15
N TYR A 172 3.55 4.82 3.72
CA TYR A 172 3.89 3.66 4.53
C TYR A 172 3.15 3.66 5.86
N ALA A 173 3.06 4.80 6.54
CA ALA A 173 2.30 4.93 7.78
C ALA A 173 0.83 4.53 7.59
N ALA A 174 0.20 5.03 6.51
CA ALA A 174 -1.16 4.68 6.17
C ALA A 174 -1.32 3.19 5.82
N SER A 175 -0.38 2.62 5.05
CA SER A 175 -0.37 1.18 4.73
C SER A 175 -0.32 0.33 6.00
N LEU A 176 0.60 0.63 6.93
CA LEU A 176 0.71 -0.08 8.21
C LEU A 176 -0.55 0.07 9.06
N MET A 177 -1.15 1.25 9.07
CA MET A 177 -2.41 1.50 9.78
C MET A 177 -3.55 0.66 9.22
N THR A 178 -3.70 0.59 7.89
CA THR A 178 -4.75 -0.23 7.24
C THR A 178 -4.55 -1.73 7.44
N VAL A 179 -3.32 -2.21 7.29
CA VAL A 179 -3.00 -3.63 7.49
C VAL A 179 -3.15 -4.01 8.97
N GLY A 180 -2.72 -3.13 9.88
CA GLY A 180 -2.77 -3.34 11.33
C GLY A 180 -4.16 -3.56 11.91
N VAL A 181 -5.20 -2.97 11.31
CA VAL A 181 -6.59 -3.13 11.78
C VAL A 181 -7.34 -4.30 11.13
N THR A 182 -6.76 -4.94 10.10
CA THR A 182 -7.36 -6.10 9.42
C THR A 182 -7.76 -7.24 10.35
N PRO A 183 -6.95 -7.66 11.35
CA PRO A 183 -7.31 -8.71 12.29
C PRO A 183 -8.63 -8.41 13.02
N LEU A 184 -8.82 -7.15 13.41
CA LEU A 184 -10.01 -6.71 14.16
C LEU A 184 -11.25 -6.71 13.26
N ILE A 185 -11.14 -6.17 12.04
CA ILE A 185 -12.25 -6.09 11.09
C ILE A 185 -12.74 -7.49 10.70
N LEU A 186 -11.80 -8.40 10.42
CA LEU A 186 -12.12 -9.79 10.08
C LEU A 186 -12.47 -10.62 11.33
N GLY A 187 -12.25 -10.11 12.55
CA GLY A 187 -12.53 -10.88 13.77
C GLY A 187 -11.62 -12.11 13.89
N SER A 188 -10.38 -11.99 13.45
CA SER A 188 -9.39 -13.07 13.43
C SER A 188 -8.08 -12.60 14.06
N LEU A 189 -7.81 -13.01 15.31
CA LEU A 189 -6.58 -12.68 16.01
C LEU A 189 -5.35 -13.37 15.40
N TRP A 190 -5.53 -14.54 14.78
CA TRP A 190 -4.44 -15.24 14.07
C TRP A 190 -3.84 -14.41 12.92
N VAL A 191 -4.62 -13.49 12.35
CA VAL A 191 -4.13 -12.55 11.32
C VAL A 191 -3.09 -11.57 11.86
N PHE A 192 -2.97 -11.37 13.18
CA PHE A 192 -1.87 -10.58 13.74
C PHE A 192 -0.50 -11.15 13.37
N ILE A 193 -0.36 -12.47 13.19
CA ILE A 193 0.93 -13.08 12.82
C ILE A 193 1.41 -12.58 11.44
N PRO A 194 0.67 -12.77 10.33
CA PRO A 194 1.08 -12.22 9.04
C PRO A 194 1.12 -10.69 9.06
N VAL A 195 0.24 -10.01 9.80
CA VAL A 195 0.25 -8.52 9.91
C VAL A 195 1.53 -7.99 10.56
N ILE A 196 1.99 -8.61 11.66
CA ILE A 196 3.26 -8.23 12.31
C ILE A 196 4.43 -8.46 11.36
N PHE A 197 4.46 -9.61 10.68
CA PHE A 197 5.49 -9.90 9.68
C PHE A 197 5.50 -8.86 8.56
N MET A 198 4.34 -8.49 8.01
CA MET A 198 4.22 -7.44 6.99
C MET A 198 4.61 -6.06 7.52
N THR A 199 4.34 -5.79 8.81
CA THR A 199 4.72 -4.54 9.47
C THR A 199 6.24 -4.41 9.58
N ILE A 200 6.93 -5.49 9.98
CA ILE A 200 8.39 -5.54 10.03
C ILE A 200 8.97 -5.27 8.64
N LEU A 201 8.47 -5.95 7.61
CA LEU A 201 8.90 -5.72 6.22
C LEU A 201 8.67 -4.27 5.77
N GLY A 202 7.52 -3.68 6.11
CA GLY A 202 7.21 -2.29 5.81
C GLY A 202 8.15 -1.30 6.50
N VAL A 203 8.51 -1.53 7.77
CA VAL A 203 9.45 -0.71 8.53
C VAL A 203 10.89 -0.82 7.98
N ILE A 204 11.33 -2.03 7.64
CA ILE A 204 12.62 -2.25 6.97
C ILE A 204 12.65 -1.49 5.65
N ARG A 205 11.61 -1.63 4.84
CA ARG A 205 11.51 -0.95 3.54
C ARG A 205 11.51 0.57 3.67
N THR A 206 10.77 1.10 4.64
CA THR A 206 10.76 2.54 4.95
C THR A 206 12.17 3.04 5.27
N SER A 207 12.93 2.27 6.06
CA SER A 207 14.31 2.62 6.42
C SER A 207 15.25 2.60 5.20
N LEU A 208 15.11 1.61 4.34
CA LEU A 208 15.91 1.48 3.11
C LEU A 208 15.60 2.63 2.14
N GLU A 209 14.32 2.94 1.93
CA GLU A 209 13.92 4.06 1.08
C GLU A 209 14.41 5.39 1.65
N ASP A 210 14.22 5.65 2.95
CA ASP A 210 14.71 6.87 3.60
C ASP A 210 16.23 7.01 3.46
N LYS A 211 16.98 5.90 3.59
CA LYS A 211 18.43 5.90 3.38
C LYS A 211 18.80 6.24 1.93
N THR A 212 18.17 5.60 0.95
CA THR A 212 18.43 5.89 -0.47
C THR A 212 18.09 7.34 -0.83
N LEU A 213 16.99 7.89 -0.31
CA LEU A 213 16.62 9.28 -0.53
C LEU A 213 17.65 10.25 0.07
N ARG A 214 18.18 9.96 1.27
CA ARG A 214 19.25 10.77 1.88
C ARG A 214 20.55 10.73 1.08
N GLU A 215 20.91 9.56 0.55
CA GLU A 215 22.16 9.37 -0.19
C GLU A 215 22.10 9.92 -1.62
N GLU A 216 20.94 9.86 -2.28
CA GLU A 216 20.84 10.10 -3.73
C GLU A 216 19.93 11.26 -4.14
N LEU A 217 19.03 11.75 -3.28
CA LEU A 217 18.10 12.84 -3.60
C LEU A 217 18.60 14.17 -3.04
N GLU A 218 18.94 15.09 -3.95
CA GLU A 218 19.37 16.44 -3.60
C GLU A 218 18.31 17.17 -2.75
N GLY A 219 18.75 17.84 -1.69
CA GLY A 219 17.89 18.57 -0.74
C GLY A 219 17.15 17.70 0.28
N TYR A 220 17.25 16.36 0.24
CA TYR A 220 16.53 15.50 1.17
C TYR A 220 17.09 15.55 2.60
N GLU A 221 18.40 15.77 2.77
CA GLU A 221 19.00 15.95 4.11
C GLU A 221 18.46 17.19 4.84
N ASP A 222 18.23 18.30 4.14
CA ASP A 222 17.61 19.48 4.75
C ASP A 222 16.16 19.22 5.15
N TYR A 223 15.43 18.45 4.33
CA TYR A 223 14.09 18.01 4.67
C TYR A 223 14.06 17.10 5.91
N VAL A 224 15.04 16.21 6.10
CA VAL A 224 15.15 15.38 7.30
C VAL A 224 15.31 16.23 8.56
N ARG A 225 15.97 17.39 8.48
CA ARG A 225 16.12 18.33 9.60
C ARG A 225 14.80 19.05 9.92
N GLU A 226 14.02 19.39 8.90
CA GLU A 226 12.71 20.05 9.06
C GLU A 226 11.63 19.08 9.57
N VAL A 227 11.62 17.85 9.06
CA VAL A 227 10.64 16.81 9.39
C VAL A 227 11.39 15.57 9.88
N PRO A 228 11.68 15.46 11.19
CA PRO A 228 12.54 14.41 11.73
C PRO A 228 11.89 13.03 11.80
N TYR A 229 10.57 12.94 11.67
CA TYR A 229 9.80 11.70 11.80
C TYR A 229 9.59 10.99 10.46
N ARG A 230 9.84 9.67 10.43
CA ARG A 230 9.57 8.80 9.28
C ARG A 230 8.09 8.44 9.22
N LEU A 231 7.55 7.85 10.27
CA LEU A 231 6.20 7.25 10.28
C LEU A 231 5.30 7.82 11.37
N ILE A 232 5.82 7.98 12.59
CA ILE A 232 5.00 8.36 13.76
C ILE A 232 5.65 9.56 14.45
N PRO A 233 4.97 10.71 14.50
CA PRO A 233 5.46 11.89 15.20
C PRO A 233 5.84 11.58 16.65
N GLY A 234 7.04 11.99 17.06
CA GLY A 234 7.57 11.79 18.41
C GLY A 234 8.16 10.40 18.68
N VAL A 235 8.05 9.45 17.75
CA VAL A 235 8.58 8.09 17.93
C VAL A 235 9.71 7.80 16.94
N TRP A 236 9.42 7.93 15.65
CA TRP A 236 10.35 7.51 14.59
C TRP A 236 10.10 8.20 13.26
#